data_AF-A0A973JK36-F1
#
_entry.id   AF-A0A973JK36-F1
#
_cell.length_a   1.000
_cell.length_b   1.000
_cell.length_c   1.000
_cell.angle_alpha   90.00
_cell.angle_beta   90.00
_cell.angle_gamma   90.00
#
_symmetry.space_group_name_H-M   'P 1'
#
loop_
_entity.id
_entity.type
_entity.pdbx_description
1 polymer ?
#
loop_
_entity_poly.entity_id
_entity_poly.type
_entity_poly.pdbx_seq_one_letter_code
_entity_poly.pdbx_strand_id
1 'polypeptide(L)'
;MPEPIFPCPCEQSVPLSAVGYYAIGGRAHLLARPRNVGEFAAALDRCRQLRLPVIVVGKGSNTLFSDEDFPGVVISTASMNRMFQVSDQEFFCEAGVENTDAALALQTAGRSGGEWLYRLPGMIGATVRMNGRCYGREISSVTRGIVTVGLDGTLRWRSRQEVFLGYKQTSLMRSAEIVVGALLEFPESREPEAIGRTMQEYGNDREAKHQFDFPSCGSTFKNSYEAGRPSGQIFDSLGFRGRREGGAQVSEHHANFIFNTGGAKAVDVLKLAAAMRTAAREQESAVLELELQCAGLFEASLLEECGITSVPEPSRPGFAWAGVIHPPDDSSVSFPRMVMQGPLLDYAWIDCHFPDGIWAEVEQLVSITEARLAPERPFIRWTTHDRAGNSFLQRPGAPGGTFVEELWKYGVAELFVAEGGSGASYLEFEMTPEGHWVALRFNAPRQRSAGHEVPTECRWIGNLDRFSGSSGFGMEFTYALIEPFIHDGKLKLQCCASFGDQRYGLFPWWHDPGTPDFHQPGRFCPVRIV
;
A
#
# COMPACT_ATOMS: atom_id res chain seq x y z
N MET A 1 11.25 14.36 -26.08
CA MET A 1 12.00 14.66 -24.84
C MET A 1 12.75 13.39 -24.46
N PRO A 2 13.96 13.45 -23.89
CA PRO A 2 14.56 12.24 -23.32
C PRO A 2 13.62 11.66 -22.28
N GLU A 3 13.48 10.33 -22.25
CA GLU A 3 12.66 9.67 -21.23
C GLU A 3 13.15 10.07 -19.83
N PRO A 4 12.22 10.33 -18.90
CA PRO A 4 12.61 10.63 -17.53
C PRO A 4 13.38 9.44 -16.95
N ILE A 5 14.48 9.74 -16.24
CA ILE A 5 15.38 8.73 -15.63
C ILE A 5 14.63 7.81 -14.65
N PHE A 6 13.53 8.29 -14.09
CA PHE A 6 12.69 7.63 -13.10
C PHE A 6 11.20 7.73 -13.50
N PRO A 7 10.36 6.71 -13.23
CA PRO A 7 8.96 6.65 -13.72
C PRO A 7 7.98 7.58 -12.99
N CYS A 8 8.45 8.42 -12.08
CA CYS A 8 7.66 9.41 -11.35
C CYS A 8 8.53 10.63 -11.02
N PRO A 9 7.95 11.76 -10.56
CA PRO A 9 8.73 12.92 -10.14
C PRO A 9 9.82 12.54 -9.13
N CYS A 10 11.05 12.97 -9.40
CA CYS A 10 12.19 12.69 -8.53
C CYS A 10 13.12 13.90 -8.39
N GLU A 11 13.73 14.03 -7.22
CA GLU A 11 14.67 15.08 -6.86
C GLU A 11 16.02 14.45 -6.48
N GLN A 12 17.14 15.08 -6.87
CA GLN A 12 18.48 14.60 -6.56
C GLN A 12 19.06 15.30 -5.32
N SER A 13 19.89 14.58 -4.56
CA SER A 13 20.66 15.11 -3.43
C SER A 13 19.78 15.85 -2.41
N VAL A 14 18.69 15.22 -1.96
CA VAL A 14 17.72 15.84 -1.06
C VAL A 14 18.13 15.64 0.40
N PRO A 15 18.19 16.69 1.23
CA PRO A 15 18.44 16.53 2.67
C PRO A 15 17.26 15.80 3.33
N LEU A 16 17.54 14.66 3.97
CA LEU A 16 16.52 13.86 4.66
C LEU A 16 15.98 14.54 5.92
N SER A 17 16.71 15.51 6.47
CA SER A 17 16.19 16.43 7.48
C SER A 17 15.02 17.29 7.00
N ALA A 18 14.84 17.49 5.69
CA ALA A 18 13.65 18.15 5.14
C ALA A 18 12.50 17.17 4.81
N VAL A 19 12.76 15.86 4.92
CA VAL A 19 11.81 14.79 4.59
C VAL A 19 11.22 14.18 5.87
N GLY A 20 12.07 13.88 6.85
CA GLY A 20 11.68 13.28 8.12
C GLY A 20 11.13 14.29 9.11
N TYR A 21 10.12 13.89 9.88
CA TYR A 21 9.50 14.74 10.90
C TYR A 21 10.48 15.14 12.01
N TYR A 22 11.52 14.33 12.25
CA TYR A 22 12.55 14.60 13.25
C TYR A 22 13.50 15.74 12.87
N ALA A 23 13.49 16.18 11.61
CA ALA A 23 14.42 17.16 11.06
C ALA A 23 15.91 16.77 11.22
N ILE A 24 16.19 15.47 11.10
CA ILE A 24 17.53 14.87 11.17
C ILE A 24 17.74 14.00 9.93
N GLY A 25 18.97 13.97 9.43
CA GLY A 25 19.42 13.02 8.42
C GLY A 25 20.38 13.64 7.40
N GLY A 26 21.23 12.80 6.82
CA GLY A 26 22.10 13.11 5.69
C GLY A 26 21.30 13.34 4.40
N ARG A 27 21.93 13.21 3.24
CA ARG A 27 21.28 13.42 1.94
C ARG A 27 20.94 12.10 1.27
N ALA A 28 19.74 12.00 0.70
CA ALA A 28 19.43 10.92 -0.23
C ALA A 28 19.92 11.26 -1.63
N HIS A 29 20.48 10.27 -2.32
CA HIS A 29 20.86 10.42 -3.73
C HIS A 29 19.66 10.77 -4.59
N LEU A 30 18.53 10.06 -4.40
CA LEU A 30 17.25 10.34 -5.05
C LEU A 30 16.10 10.31 -4.05
N LEU A 31 15.17 11.25 -4.19
CA LEU A 31 13.84 11.22 -3.56
C LEU A 31 12.78 11.10 -4.66
N ALA A 32 12.08 9.98 -4.71
CA ALA A 32 10.99 9.71 -5.64
C ALA A 32 9.64 9.96 -5.00
N ARG A 33 8.70 10.55 -5.76
CA ARG A 33 7.36 10.92 -5.30
C ARG A 33 6.28 10.35 -6.23
N PRO A 34 6.03 9.02 -6.17
CA PRO A 34 4.95 8.42 -6.93
C PRO A 34 3.61 9.04 -6.55
N ARG A 35 2.76 9.26 -7.55
CA ARG A 35 1.44 9.89 -7.40
C ARG A 35 0.30 8.88 -7.24
N ASN A 36 0.57 7.61 -7.52
CA ASN A 36 -0.39 6.52 -7.45
C ASN A 36 0.35 5.17 -7.31
N VAL A 37 -0.42 4.10 -7.11
CA VAL A 37 0.09 2.72 -6.95
C VAL A 37 0.94 2.28 -8.16
N GLY A 38 0.54 2.65 -9.38
CA GLY A 38 1.25 2.26 -10.59
C GLY A 38 2.65 2.88 -10.70
N GLU A 39 2.75 4.17 -10.41
CA GLU A 39 4.05 4.86 -10.32
C GLU A 39 4.92 4.31 -9.19
N PHE A 40 4.32 3.94 -8.06
CA PHE A 40 5.03 3.32 -6.94
C PHE A 40 5.63 1.96 -7.33
N ALA A 41 4.83 1.08 -7.95
CA ALA A 41 5.30 -0.22 -8.43
C ALA A 41 6.39 -0.06 -9.51
N ALA A 42 6.22 0.88 -10.44
CA ALA A 42 7.22 1.18 -11.46
C ALA A 42 8.53 1.71 -10.84
N ALA A 43 8.45 2.56 -9.81
CA ALA A 43 9.61 3.07 -9.08
C ALA A 43 10.39 1.94 -8.39
N LEU A 44 9.69 1.00 -7.72
CA LEU A 44 10.32 -0.17 -7.12
C LEU A 44 11.02 -1.05 -8.15
N ASP A 45 10.35 -1.32 -9.28
CA ASP A 45 10.96 -2.11 -10.36
C ASP A 45 12.19 -1.40 -10.94
N ARG A 46 12.16 -0.07 -11.08
CA ARG A 46 13.32 0.70 -11.53
C ARG A 46 14.50 0.58 -10.57
N CYS A 47 14.25 0.69 -9.26
CA CYS A 47 15.28 0.49 -8.24
C CYS A 47 15.88 -0.91 -8.32
N ARG A 48 15.05 -1.93 -8.57
CA ARG A 48 15.48 -3.32 -8.75
C ARG A 48 16.37 -3.50 -9.97
N GLN A 49 15.95 -3.01 -11.13
CA GLN A 49 16.74 -3.06 -12.38
C GLN A 49 18.12 -2.43 -12.20
N LEU A 50 18.20 -1.32 -11.45
CA LEU A 50 19.43 -0.59 -11.18
C LEU A 50 20.18 -1.09 -9.93
N ARG A 51 19.65 -2.09 -9.21
CA ARG A 51 20.16 -2.61 -7.93
C ARG A 51 20.40 -1.51 -6.89
N LEU A 52 19.53 -0.52 -6.85
CA LEU A 52 19.59 0.57 -5.89
C LEU A 52 18.89 0.17 -4.59
N PRO A 53 19.52 0.40 -3.41
CA PRO A 53 18.84 0.25 -2.14
C PRO A 53 17.71 1.27 -2.01
N VAL A 54 16.65 0.90 -1.29
CA VAL A 54 15.42 1.68 -1.18
C VAL A 54 15.08 1.93 0.29
N ILE A 55 14.66 3.15 0.61
CA ILE A 55 13.91 3.45 1.83
C ILE A 55 12.51 3.90 1.42
N VAL A 56 11.47 3.32 2.00
CA VAL A 56 10.09 3.78 1.79
C VAL A 56 9.65 4.60 3.01
N VAL A 57 9.10 5.79 2.77
CA VAL A 57 8.68 6.69 3.83
C VAL A 57 7.31 7.30 3.55
N GLY A 58 6.47 7.41 4.58
CA GLY A 58 5.30 8.28 4.56
C GLY A 58 5.68 9.71 4.92
N LYS A 59 5.10 10.23 6.01
CA LYS A 59 5.44 11.54 6.60
C LYS A 59 6.75 11.55 7.40
N GLY A 60 7.40 10.39 7.57
CA GLY A 60 8.62 10.26 8.39
C GLY A 60 8.41 10.56 9.88
N SER A 61 7.18 10.47 10.40
CA SER A 61 6.83 10.74 11.80
C SER A 61 7.23 9.64 12.78
N ASN A 62 7.76 8.53 12.29
CA ASN A 62 8.33 7.44 13.09
C ASN A 62 9.67 6.95 12.50
N THR A 63 10.36 7.80 11.74
CA THR A 63 11.61 7.46 11.05
C THR A 63 12.75 8.38 11.49
N LEU A 64 13.83 7.78 11.99
CA LEU A 64 15.10 8.45 12.24
C LEU A 64 16.06 8.13 11.09
N PHE A 65 16.29 9.11 10.22
CA PHE A 65 17.27 8.97 9.14
C PHE A 65 18.69 9.08 9.70
N SER A 66 19.60 8.28 9.15
CA SER A 66 21.03 8.37 9.47
C SER A 66 21.61 9.74 9.13
N ASP A 67 22.63 10.16 9.89
CA ASP A 67 23.47 11.32 9.57
C ASP A 67 24.31 11.12 8.29
N GLU A 68 24.54 9.87 7.88
CA GLU A 68 25.26 9.53 6.65
C GLU A 68 24.38 9.73 5.42
N ASP A 69 25.00 10.09 4.29
CA ASP A 69 24.32 10.16 3.00
C ASP A 69 23.84 8.77 2.56
N PHE A 70 22.61 8.70 2.06
CA PHE A 70 22.02 7.48 1.54
C PHE A 70 22.24 7.39 0.02
N PRO A 71 23.01 6.39 -0.47
CA PRO A 71 23.35 6.28 -1.89
C PRO A 71 22.18 5.76 -2.76
N GLY A 72 21.07 5.37 -2.16
CA GLY A 72 19.92 4.79 -2.83
C GLY A 72 18.77 5.75 -3.13
N VAL A 73 17.57 5.19 -3.28
CA VAL A 73 16.34 5.92 -3.56
C VAL A 73 15.44 5.94 -2.33
N VAL A 74 15.05 7.12 -1.88
CA VAL A 74 13.95 7.26 -0.93
C VAL A 74 12.65 7.41 -1.71
N ILE A 75 11.68 6.52 -1.50
CA ILE A 75 10.37 6.58 -2.12
C ILE A 75 9.38 7.12 -1.10
N SER A 76 8.86 8.32 -1.33
CA SER A 76 7.87 8.95 -0.46
C SER A 76 6.45 8.69 -0.96
N THR A 77 5.59 8.11 -0.12
CA THR A 77 4.18 7.88 -0.47
C THR A 77 3.33 9.14 -0.34
N ALA A 78 3.89 10.29 0.05
CA ALA A 78 3.15 11.51 0.36
C ALA A 78 2.25 12.03 -0.78
N SER A 79 2.62 11.74 -2.04
CA SER A 79 1.83 12.14 -3.22
C SER A 79 0.76 11.11 -3.62
N MET A 80 0.69 9.96 -2.94
CA MET A 80 -0.38 8.96 -3.07
C MET A 80 -1.45 9.22 -2.01
N ASN A 81 -2.16 10.34 -2.13
CA ASN A 81 -3.03 10.87 -1.08
C ASN A 81 -4.52 10.88 -1.47
N ARG A 82 -4.93 10.03 -2.42
CA ARG A 82 -6.35 9.91 -2.78
C ARG A 82 -7.11 9.17 -1.69
N MET A 83 -8.26 9.71 -1.33
CA MET A 83 -9.26 9.09 -0.46
C MET A 83 -10.63 9.21 -1.13
N PHE A 84 -11.36 8.11 -1.22
CA PHE A 84 -12.70 8.10 -1.80
C PHE A 84 -13.60 7.12 -1.07
N GLN A 85 -14.89 7.40 -1.11
CA GLN A 85 -15.92 6.56 -0.53
C GLN A 85 -16.20 5.38 -1.46
N VAL A 86 -16.20 4.16 -0.93
CA VAL A 86 -16.48 2.89 -1.64
C VAL A 86 -17.92 2.46 -1.42
N SER A 87 -18.44 2.71 -0.21
CA SER A 87 -19.84 2.55 0.16
C SER A 87 -20.20 3.57 1.25
N ASP A 88 -21.44 3.61 1.68
CA ASP A 88 -21.91 4.51 2.73
C ASP A 88 -20.98 4.57 3.96
N GLN A 89 -20.42 3.44 4.37
CA GLN A 89 -19.63 3.30 5.59
C GLN A 89 -18.14 3.11 5.31
N GLU A 90 -17.72 3.02 4.05
CA GLU A 90 -16.37 2.57 3.70
C GLU A 90 -15.62 3.57 2.84
N PHE A 91 -14.35 3.73 3.17
CA PHE A 91 -13.45 4.67 2.51
C PHE A 91 -12.17 3.96 2.13
N PHE A 92 -11.83 4.00 0.85
CA PHE A 92 -10.51 3.62 0.40
C PHE A 92 -9.56 4.80 0.57
N CYS A 93 -8.42 4.54 1.20
CA CYS A 93 -7.36 5.51 1.42
C CYS A 93 -6.06 4.99 0.81
N GLU A 94 -5.44 5.77 -0.06
CA GLU A 94 -4.06 5.49 -0.46
C GLU A 94 -3.10 5.68 0.73
N ALA A 95 -1.93 5.03 0.67
CA ALA A 95 -0.97 5.00 1.76
C ALA A 95 -0.46 6.39 2.22
N GLY A 96 -0.51 7.39 1.35
CA GLY A 96 -0.09 8.76 1.61
C GLY A 96 -1.16 9.69 2.16
N VAL A 97 -2.42 9.24 2.29
CA VAL A 97 -3.47 10.03 2.95
C VAL A 97 -3.02 10.35 4.37
N GLU A 98 -2.98 11.63 4.74
CA GLU A 98 -2.64 12.00 6.10
C GLU A 98 -3.74 11.58 7.07
N ASN A 99 -3.35 11.16 8.28
CA ASN A 99 -4.33 10.78 9.31
C ASN A 99 -5.32 11.92 9.63
N THR A 100 -4.84 13.17 9.60
CA THR A 100 -5.69 14.35 9.84
C THR A 100 -6.68 14.57 8.70
N ASP A 101 -6.24 14.41 7.44
CA ASP A 101 -7.11 14.54 6.28
C ASP A 101 -8.20 13.46 6.28
N ALA A 102 -7.85 12.22 6.66
CA ALA A 102 -8.83 11.15 6.85
C ALA A 102 -9.88 11.52 7.90
N ALA A 103 -9.47 12.05 9.06
CA ALA A 103 -10.40 12.48 10.10
C ALA A 103 -11.34 13.62 9.64
N LEU A 104 -10.82 14.58 8.88
CA LEU A 104 -11.61 15.70 8.33
C LEU A 104 -12.60 15.23 7.25
N ALA A 105 -12.19 14.29 6.40
CA ALA A 105 -13.08 13.68 5.43
C ALA A 105 -14.24 12.93 6.11
N LEU A 106 -13.95 12.16 7.17
CA LEU A 106 -14.96 11.46 7.95
C LEU A 106 -15.92 12.42 8.67
N GLN A 107 -15.39 13.52 9.23
CA GLN A 107 -16.22 14.58 9.81
C GLN A 107 -17.20 15.15 8.79
N THR A 108 -16.70 15.48 7.58
CA THR A 108 -17.53 16.02 6.49
C THR A 108 -18.61 15.02 6.05
N ALA A 109 -18.28 13.73 6.07
CA ALA A 109 -19.21 12.65 5.74
C ALA A 109 -20.15 12.24 6.90
N GLY A 110 -20.05 12.86 8.08
CA GLY A 110 -20.84 12.50 9.25
C GLY A 110 -20.55 11.09 9.79
N ARG A 111 -19.33 10.58 9.58
CA ARG A 111 -18.89 9.24 10.00
C ARG A 111 -17.98 9.30 11.22
N SER A 112 -18.39 8.64 12.29
CA SER A 112 -17.74 8.61 13.60
C SER A 112 -16.78 7.43 13.74
N GLY A 113 -15.82 7.51 14.67
CA GLY A 113 -14.84 6.46 14.97
C GLY A 113 -13.42 6.74 14.45
N GLY A 114 -13.25 7.78 13.62
CA GLY A 114 -11.95 8.22 13.09
C GLY A 114 -11.36 9.44 13.79
N GLU A 115 -12.02 10.00 14.81
CA GLU A 115 -11.65 11.27 15.44
C GLU A 115 -10.23 11.25 16.01
N TRP A 116 -9.79 10.09 16.51
CA TRP A 116 -8.46 9.88 17.10
C TRP A 116 -7.30 10.01 16.12
N LEU A 117 -7.58 9.97 14.81
CA LEU A 117 -6.60 10.21 13.74
C LEU A 117 -6.28 11.71 13.60
N TYR A 118 -7.17 12.60 14.07
CA TYR A 118 -6.95 14.04 14.03
C TYR A 118 -5.68 14.42 14.80
N ARG A 119 -4.77 15.10 14.10
CA ARG A 119 -3.44 15.49 14.60
C ARG A 119 -2.57 14.33 15.08
N LEU A 120 -2.84 13.09 14.66
CA LEU A 120 -1.88 12.00 14.76
C LEU A 120 -0.85 12.14 13.62
N PRO A 121 0.43 12.49 13.88
CA PRO A 121 1.40 12.69 12.81
C PRO A 121 1.64 11.39 12.04
N GLY A 122 1.44 11.40 10.73
CA GLY A 122 1.64 10.23 9.90
C GLY A 122 0.63 10.14 8.77
N MET A 123 0.75 9.06 8.01
CA MET A 123 -0.13 8.73 6.90
C MET A 123 -0.71 7.32 7.08
N ILE A 124 -1.80 7.03 6.38
CA ILE A 124 -2.55 5.77 6.53
C ILE A 124 -1.66 4.54 6.32
N GLY A 125 -0.77 4.54 5.32
CA GLY A 125 0.07 3.38 5.03
C GLY A 125 1.00 2.99 6.19
N ALA A 126 1.67 3.98 6.78
CA ALA A 126 2.53 3.76 7.95
C ALA A 126 1.71 3.43 9.20
N THR A 127 0.54 4.06 9.35
CA THR A 127 -0.38 3.82 10.46
C THR A 127 -0.88 2.37 10.44
N VAL A 128 -1.28 1.85 9.28
CA VAL A 128 -1.63 0.44 9.06
C VAL A 128 -0.44 -0.46 9.33
N ARG A 129 0.74 -0.17 8.76
CA ARG A 129 1.96 -0.98 8.95
C ARG A 129 2.28 -1.19 10.43
N MET A 130 2.13 -0.16 11.25
CA MET A 130 2.50 -0.18 12.67
C MET A 130 1.36 -0.57 13.62
N ASN A 131 0.16 -0.85 13.10
CA ASN A 131 -1.09 -0.89 13.89
C ASN A 131 -1.21 0.34 14.81
N GLY A 132 -1.12 1.52 14.21
CA GLY A 132 -1.10 2.80 14.91
C GLY A 132 -2.33 2.98 15.80
N ARG A 133 -2.12 3.61 16.95
CA ARG A 133 -3.11 3.72 18.02
C ARG A 133 -2.97 5.00 18.82
N CYS A 134 -4.11 5.54 19.23
CA CYS A 134 -4.20 6.65 20.18
C CYS A 134 -5.59 6.69 20.82
N TYR A 135 -5.71 7.32 22.00
CA TYR A 135 -7.01 7.52 22.67
C TYR A 135 -7.86 6.25 22.83
N GLY A 136 -7.23 5.10 23.08
CA GLY A 136 -7.91 3.82 23.24
C GLY A 136 -8.45 3.19 21.95
N ARG A 137 -8.17 3.81 20.79
CA ARG A 137 -8.51 3.31 19.45
C ARG A 137 -7.25 2.88 18.71
N GLU A 138 -7.43 2.04 17.69
CA GLU A 138 -6.34 1.58 16.84
C GLU A 138 -6.83 1.34 15.41
N ILE A 139 -5.94 1.45 14.44
CA ILE A 139 -6.31 1.36 13.02
C ILE A 139 -6.90 0.00 12.66
N SER A 140 -6.47 -1.07 13.36
CA SER A 140 -7.03 -2.41 13.16
C SER A 140 -8.54 -2.44 13.36
N SER A 141 -9.10 -1.61 14.26
CA SER A 141 -10.53 -1.64 14.58
C SER A 141 -11.41 -1.10 13.47
N VAL A 142 -10.83 -0.31 12.56
CA VAL A 142 -11.53 0.32 11.44
C VAL A 142 -11.02 -0.16 10.08
N THR A 143 -10.04 -1.06 10.01
CA THR A 143 -9.51 -1.57 8.74
C THR A 143 -10.26 -2.84 8.31
N ARG A 144 -10.87 -2.81 7.13
CA ARG A 144 -11.49 -3.99 6.50
C ARG A 144 -10.49 -4.78 5.64
N GLY A 145 -9.61 -4.08 4.93
CA GLY A 145 -8.53 -4.72 4.18
C GLY A 145 -7.43 -3.77 3.74
N ILE A 146 -6.33 -4.35 3.28
CA ILE A 146 -5.08 -3.65 2.98
C ILE A 146 -4.63 -4.04 1.57
N VAL A 147 -4.22 -3.07 0.78
CA VAL A 147 -3.56 -3.30 -0.52
C VAL A 147 -2.05 -3.17 -0.32
N THR A 148 -1.31 -4.19 -0.72
CA THR A 148 0.15 -4.22 -0.67
C THR A 148 0.78 -4.40 -2.04
N VAL A 149 1.99 -3.88 -2.20
CA VAL A 149 2.89 -4.17 -3.32
C VAL A 149 4.10 -4.94 -2.79
N GLY A 150 4.36 -6.10 -3.38
CA GLY A 150 5.58 -6.88 -3.16
C GLY A 150 6.78 -6.27 -3.87
N LEU A 151 8.00 -6.60 -3.43
CA LEU A 151 9.23 -6.13 -4.10
C LEU A 151 9.38 -6.65 -5.54
N ASP A 152 8.66 -7.73 -5.87
CA ASP A 152 8.56 -8.30 -7.21
C ASP A 152 7.48 -7.63 -8.07
N GLY A 153 6.83 -6.58 -7.56
CA GLY A 153 5.77 -5.83 -8.22
C GLY A 153 4.37 -6.44 -8.07
N THR A 154 4.20 -7.52 -7.31
CA THR A 154 2.89 -8.16 -7.14
C THR A 154 1.95 -7.30 -6.31
N LEU A 155 0.73 -7.07 -6.81
CA LEU A 155 -0.33 -6.37 -6.08
C LEU A 155 -1.20 -7.38 -5.33
N ARG A 156 -1.32 -7.23 -4.00
CA ARG A 156 -2.10 -8.15 -3.16
C ARG A 156 -3.07 -7.42 -2.27
N TRP A 157 -4.26 -8.00 -2.10
CA TRP A 157 -5.13 -7.72 -0.98
C TRP A 157 -4.77 -8.60 0.20
N ARG A 158 -4.69 -7.99 1.39
CA ARG A 158 -4.54 -8.65 2.67
C ARG A 158 -5.74 -8.33 3.54
N SER A 159 -6.34 -9.35 4.13
CA SER A 159 -7.40 -9.19 5.12
C SER A 159 -6.85 -8.62 6.42
N ARG A 160 -7.75 -8.02 7.21
CA ARG A 160 -7.46 -7.57 8.56
C ARG A 160 -6.83 -8.67 9.41
N GLN A 161 -7.38 -9.89 9.36
CA GLN A 161 -6.97 -11.02 10.19
C GLN A 161 -5.55 -11.51 9.85
N GLU A 162 -5.13 -11.41 8.58
CA GLU A 162 -3.77 -11.77 8.16
C GLU A 162 -2.72 -10.73 8.59
N VAL A 163 -3.13 -9.47 8.75
CA VAL A 163 -2.22 -8.36 8.99
C VAL A 163 -2.05 -8.04 10.46
N PHE A 164 -3.14 -7.87 11.21
CA PHE A 164 -3.08 -7.38 12.58
C PHE A 164 -2.97 -8.55 13.58
N LEU A 165 -1.79 -8.71 14.17
CA LEU A 165 -1.46 -9.84 15.06
C LEU A 165 -1.54 -9.49 16.55
N GLY A 166 -1.60 -8.19 16.89
CA GLY A 166 -1.68 -7.74 18.27
C GLY A 166 -1.27 -6.27 18.46
N TYR A 167 -0.91 -5.93 19.70
CA TYR A 167 -0.49 -4.58 20.11
C TYR A 167 0.75 -4.11 19.34
N LYS A 168 0.59 -3.09 18.49
CA LYS A 168 1.67 -2.56 17.63
C LYS A 168 2.45 -3.67 16.89
N GLN A 169 1.73 -4.71 16.49
CA GLN A 169 2.28 -5.89 15.86
C GLN A 169 1.46 -6.23 14.62
N THR A 170 2.11 -6.18 13.47
CA THR A 170 1.55 -6.65 12.21
C THR A 170 2.49 -7.65 11.55
N SER A 171 1.94 -8.52 10.70
CA SER A 171 2.75 -9.39 9.82
C SER A 171 3.61 -8.56 8.86
N LEU A 172 3.13 -7.36 8.50
CA LEU A 172 3.79 -6.46 7.55
C LEU A 172 5.10 -5.88 8.10
N MET A 173 5.23 -5.64 9.41
CA MET A 173 6.47 -5.11 10.00
C MET A 173 7.70 -5.99 9.74
N ARG A 174 7.50 -7.29 9.55
CA ARG A 174 8.54 -8.27 9.21
C ARG A 174 8.51 -8.71 7.73
N SER A 175 7.59 -8.16 6.96
CA SER A 175 7.45 -8.40 5.53
C SER A 175 8.11 -7.29 4.73
N ALA A 176 8.60 -7.67 3.55
CA ALA A 176 9.06 -6.75 2.52
C ALA A 176 7.91 -6.13 1.70
N GLU A 177 6.67 -6.57 1.92
CA GLU A 177 5.48 -5.96 1.33
C GLU A 177 5.25 -4.54 1.85
N ILE A 178 4.93 -3.65 0.92
CA ILE A 178 4.66 -2.24 1.20
C ILE A 178 3.16 -1.99 1.12
N VAL A 179 2.60 -1.36 2.15
CA VAL A 179 1.21 -0.87 2.14
C VAL A 179 1.10 0.27 1.14
N VAL A 180 0.20 0.14 0.17
CA VAL A 180 -0.10 1.19 -0.82
C VAL A 180 -1.53 1.73 -0.71
N GLY A 181 -2.40 1.04 0.02
CA GLY A 181 -3.74 1.53 0.36
C GLY A 181 -4.44 0.68 1.41
N ALA A 182 -5.56 1.17 1.93
CA ALA A 182 -6.41 0.47 2.89
C ALA A 182 -7.87 0.83 2.70
N LEU A 183 -8.75 -0.16 2.88
CA LEU A 183 -10.19 0.04 2.99
C LEU A 183 -10.55 0.15 4.47
N LEU A 184 -11.09 1.30 4.86
CA LEU A 184 -11.50 1.60 6.22
C LEU A 184 -13.02 1.65 6.32
N GLU A 185 -13.59 1.17 7.44
CA GLU A 185 -15.02 1.05 7.68
C GLU A 185 -15.42 1.79 8.97
N PHE A 186 -16.44 2.65 8.85
CA PHE A 186 -16.95 3.52 9.91
C PHE A 186 -18.49 3.45 9.95
N PRO A 187 -19.05 2.47 10.69
CA PRO A 187 -20.49 2.22 10.68
C PRO A 187 -21.32 3.26 11.44
N GLU A 188 -20.72 3.90 12.45
CA GLU A 188 -21.41 4.90 13.26
C GLU A 188 -21.54 6.23 12.50
N SER A 189 -22.76 6.76 12.43
CA SER A 189 -23.02 8.13 11.96
C SER A 189 -23.29 9.08 13.12
N ARG A 190 -22.80 10.32 13.01
CA ARG A 190 -23.02 11.42 13.97
C ARG A 190 -23.01 12.76 13.26
N GLU A 191 -23.61 13.76 13.90
CA GLU A 191 -23.55 15.15 13.41
C GLU A 191 -22.09 15.61 13.24
N PRO A 192 -21.71 16.20 12.08
CA PRO A 192 -20.36 16.70 11.82
C PRO A 192 -19.80 17.61 12.92
N GLU A 193 -20.63 18.42 13.58
CA GLU A 193 -20.21 19.26 14.70
C GLU A 193 -19.84 18.45 15.95
N ALA A 194 -20.50 17.32 16.20
CA ALA A 194 -20.18 16.45 17.33
C ALA A 194 -18.83 15.75 17.13
N ILE A 195 -18.60 15.22 15.92
CA ILE A 195 -17.31 14.64 15.51
C ILE A 195 -16.20 15.69 15.65
N GLY A 196 -16.46 16.91 15.15
CA GLY A 196 -15.54 18.04 15.26
C GLY A 196 -15.17 18.40 16.70
N ARG A 197 -16.13 18.38 17.65
CA ARG A 197 -15.83 18.62 19.07
C ARG A 197 -14.86 17.58 19.63
N THR A 198 -15.11 16.29 19.39
CA THR A 198 -14.21 15.22 19.85
C THR A 198 -12.81 15.32 19.21
N MET A 199 -12.73 15.68 17.92
CA MET A 199 -11.45 15.95 17.27
C MET A 199 -10.69 17.09 17.97
N GLN A 200 -11.36 18.20 18.30
CA GLN A 200 -10.71 19.31 19.01
C GLN A 200 -10.29 18.93 20.42
N GLU A 201 -11.06 18.10 21.14
CA GLU A 201 -10.64 17.58 22.45
C GLU A 201 -9.31 16.84 22.37
N TYR A 202 -9.14 15.96 21.37
CA TYR A 202 -7.87 15.28 21.13
C TYR A 202 -6.76 16.26 20.71
N GLY A 203 -7.07 17.22 19.84
CA GLY A 203 -6.11 18.25 19.43
C GLY A 203 -5.56 19.04 20.62
N ASN A 204 -6.44 19.51 21.49
CA ASN A 204 -6.10 20.28 22.69
C ASN A 204 -5.29 19.45 23.69
N ASP A 205 -5.64 18.17 23.87
CA ASP A 205 -4.88 17.25 24.74
C ASP A 205 -3.43 17.05 24.25
N ARG A 206 -3.21 16.95 22.93
CA ARG A 206 -1.84 16.83 22.37
C ARG A 206 -1.01 18.09 22.59
N GLU A 207 -1.63 19.26 22.44
CA GLU A 207 -0.99 20.55 22.70
C GLU A 207 -0.65 20.72 24.19
N ALA A 208 -1.59 20.40 25.08
CA ALA A 208 -1.35 20.46 26.53
C ALA A 208 -0.23 19.49 26.98
N LYS A 209 0.03 18.43 26.20
CA LYS A 209 1.12 17.48 26.41
C LYS A 209 2.43 17.87 25.73
N HIS A 210 2.50 19.04 25.09
CA HIS A 210 3.72 19.55 24.46
C HIS A 210 4.31 18.59 23.40
N GLN A 211 3.47 17.81 22.71
CA GLN A 211 3.93 16.81 21.74
C GLN A 211 4.54 17.42 20.47
N PHE A 212 4.31 18.71 20.24
CA PHE A 212 4.65 19.41 19.01
C PHE A 212 5.65 20.56 19.20
N ASP A 213 6.17 20.75 20.41
CA ASP A 213 7.08 21.86 20.74
C ASP A 213 8.37 21.81 19.92
N PHE A 214 8.85 20.59 19.61
CA PHE A 214 10.06 20.33 18.84
C PHE A 214 9.88 19.14 17.88
N PRO A 215 10.66 19.09 16.78
CA PRO A 215 10.70 17.92 15.90
C PRO A 215 11.01 16.62 16.66
N SER A 216 10.22 15.57 16.41
CA SER A 216 10.33 14.27 17.11
C SER A 216 9.65 13.14 16.34
N CYS A 217 9.86 11.88 16.74
CA CYS A 217 9.17 10.70 16.19
C CYS A 217 8.09 10.18 17.14
N GLY A 218 7.55 11.04 17.99
CA GLY A 218 6.61 10.62 19.02
C GLY A 218 7.29 9.85 20.16
N SER A 219 6.58 8.86 20.70
CA SER A 219 7.12 7.95 21.71
C SER A 219 8.30 7.16 21.17
N THR A 220 9.43 7.23 21.87
CA THR A 220 10.70 6.58 21.53
C THR A 220 10.61 5.06 21.75
N PHE A 221 9.94 4.65 22.84
CA PHE A 221 9.76 3.25 23.22
C PHE A 221 8.28 2.86 23.24
N LYS A 222 8.01 1.61 22.87
CA LYS A 222 6.70 0.98 23.11
C LYS A 222 6.46 0.83 24.62
N ASN A 223 5.20 0.75 25.02
CA ASN A 223 4.87 0.30 26.36
C ASN A 223 5.08 -1.22 26.45
N SER A 224 5.62 -1.68 27.58
CA SER A 224 5.66 -3.11 27.92
C SER A 224 4.57 -3.43 28.93
N TYR A 225 3.72 -4.41 28.62
CA TYR A 225 2.70 -4.89 29.55
C TYR A 225 3.33 -5.59 30.77
N GLU A 226 4.47 -6.25 30.58
CA GLU A 226 5.21 -6.92 31.66
C GLU A 226 5.78 -5.93 32.67
N ALA A 227 6.16 -4.73 32.22
CA ALA A 227 6.64 -3.68 33.10
C ALA A 227 5.54 -3.08 34.00
N GLY A 228 4.26 -3.35 33.71
CA GLY A 228 3.11 -2.95 34.54
C GLY A 228 2.81 -1.44 34.60
N ARG A 229 3.65 -0.60 33.98
CA ARG A 229 3.46 0.86 33.89
C ARG A 229 3.95 1.41 32.54
N PRO A 230 3.42 2.55 32.06
CA PRO A 230 3.85 3.17 30.80
C PRO A 230 5.33 3.54 30.78
N SER A 231 5.98 3.39 29.62
CA SER A 231 7.42 3.66 29.47
C SER A 231 7.82 5.09 29.84
N GLY A 232 6.94 6.07 29.58
CA GLY A 232 7.16 7.45 30.03
C GLY A 232 7.30 7.59 31.54
N GLN A 233 6.50 6.86 32.33
CA GLN A 233 6.58 6.89 33.79
C GLN A 233 7.84 6.21 34.31
N ILE A 234 8.33 5.19 33.61
CA ILE A 234 9.61 4.53 33.91
C ILE A 234 10.75 5.53 33.73
N PHE A 235 10.81 6.22 32.60
CA PHE A 235 11.86 7.20 32.35
C PHE A 235 11.77 8.44 33.23
N ASP A 236 10.55 8.82 33.63
CA ASP A 236 10.34 9.86 34.64
C ASP A 236 10.94 9.46 35.99
N SER A 237 10.68 8.24 36.49
CA SER A 237 11.25 7.77 37.77
C SER A 237 12.76 7.62 37.73
N LEU A 238 13.31 7.35 36.54
CA LEU A 238 14.74 7.28 36.28
C LEU A 238 15.40 8.65 36.05
N GLY A 239 14.65 9.75 36.13
CA GLY A 239 15.20 11.10 36.05
C GLY A 239 15.72 11.51 34.67
N PHE A 240 15.16 10.97 33.59
CA PHE A 240 15.62 11.28 32.22
C PHE A 240 15.09 12.61 31.67
N ARG A 241 14.06 13.22 32.27
CA ARG A 241 13.52 14.52 31.81
C ARG A 241 14.61 15.56 31.65
N GLY A 242 14.62 16.23 30.50
CA GLY A 242 15.59 17.29 30.21
C GLY A 242 17.01 16.81 29.91
N ARG A 243 17.32 15.50 30.01
CA ARG A 243 18.64 14.96 29.71
C ARG A 243 18.99 15.21 28.23
N ARG A 244 20.24 15.60 27.99
CA ARG A 244 20.75 15.99 26.67
C ARG A 244 21.89 15.09 26.20
N GLU A 245 21.98 14.93 24.90
CA GLU A 245 23.14 14.45 24.15
C GLU A 245 23.19 15.27 22.86
N GLY A 246 24.29 15.98 22.61
CA GLY A 246 24.36 16.89 21.46
C GLY A 246 23.16 17.84 21.37
N GLY A 247 22.46 17.85 20.22
CA GLY A 247 21.23 18.63 20.01
C GLY A 247 19.94 17.92 20.45
N ALA A 248 20.02 16.64 20.82
CA ALA A 248 18.88 15.84 21.24
C ALA A 248 18.59 16.04 22.75
N GLN A 249 17.31 16.11 23.12
CA GLN A 249 16.89 16.26 24.50
C GLN A 249 15.66 15.40 24.80
N VAL A 250 15.65 14.70 25.94
CA VAL A 250 14.41 14.08 26.46
C VAL A 250 13.46 15.19 26.93
N SER A 251 12.21 15.15 26.49
CA SER A 251 11.18 16.14 26.84
C SER A 251 11.06 16.35 28.36
N GLU A 252 10.90 17.60 28.77
CA GLU A 252 10.64 17.96 30.18
C GLU A 252 9.22 17.61 30.63
N HIS A 253 8.30 17.42 29.67
CA HIS A 253 6.90 17.13 29.92
C HIS A 253 6.58 15.63 29.82
N HIS A 254 7.27 14.89 28.95
CA HIS A 254 7.04 13.46 28.74
C HIS A 254 8.33 12.71 28.43
N ALA A 255 8.92 12.00 29.41
CA ALA A 255 10.23 11.36 29.25
C ALA A 255 10.31 10.15 28.27
N ASN A 256 9.26 9.89 27.48
CA ASN A 256 9.32 8.93 26.37
C ASN A 256 9.50 9.65 25.02
N PHE A 257 9.57 10.98 25.00
CA PHE A 257 9.83 11.75 23.80
C PHE A 257 11.26 12.26 23.84
N ILE A 258 12.02 11.96 22.78
CA ILE A 258 13.28 12.61 22.51
C ILE A 258 13.02 13.64 21.41
N PHE A 259 13.42 14.89 21.66
CA PHE A 259 13.26 16.04 20.80
C PHE A 259 14.57 16.43 20.14
N ASN A 260 14.48 16.87 18.90
CA ASN A 260 15.53 17.67 18.27
C ASN A 260 15.34 19.14 18.71
N THR A 261 16.12 19.60 19.67
CA THR A 261 16.04 20.99 20.17
C THR A 261 16.84 21.98 19.32
N GLY A 262 17.33 21.53 18.16
CA GLY A 262 18.18 22.27 17.24
C GLY A 262 19.51 21.56 17.01
N GLY A 263 19.82 21.25 15.76
CA GLY A 263 21.11 20.68 15.35
C GLY A 263 21.39 19.25 15.86
N ALA A 264 20.36 18.53 16.35
CA ALA A 264 20.52 17.15 16.77
C ALA A 264 20.96 16.25 15.60
N LYS A 265 21.77 15.24 15.92
CA LYS A 265 22.14 14.18 15.00
C LYS A 265 21.43 12.86 15.34
N ALA A 266 21.37 11.94 14.39
CA ALA A 266 20.78 10.63 14.61
C ALA A 266 21.55 9.86 15.68
N VAL A 267 22.88 9.97 15.68
CA VAL A 267 23.74 9.41 16.73
C VAL A 267 23.40 9.94 18.13
N ASP A 268 23.03 11.22 18.26
CA ASP A 268 22.66 11.83 19.55
C ASP A 268 21.39 11.19 20.12
N VAL A 269 20.38 11.03 19.25
CA VAL A 269 19.10 10.41 19.60
C VAL A 269 19.31 8.95 20.01
N LEU A 270 20.12 8.21 19.25
CA LEU A 270 20.37 6.80 19.54
C LEU A 270 21.18 6.59 20.82
N LYS A 271 22.16 7.45 21.12
CA LYS A 271 22.88 7.40 22.41
C LYS A 271 21.95 7.65 23.60
N LEU A 272 21.04 8.62 23.51
CA LEU A 272 20.02 8.81 24.54
C LEU A 272 19.11 7.58 24.65
N ALA A 273 18.64 7.04 23.53
CA ALA A 273 17.81 5.85 23.52
C ALA A 273 18.55 4.63 24.13
N ALA A 274 19.81 4.40 23.80
CA ALA A 274 20.63 3.33 24.37
C ALA A 274 20.79 3.49 25.89
N ALA A 275 21.07 4.71 26.36
CA ALA A 275 21.18 5.01 27.80
C ALA A 275 19.84 4.79 28.53
N MET A 276 18.73 5.24 27.93
CA MET A 276 17.38 5.02 28.45
C MET A 276 17.06 3.52 28.55
N ARG A 277 17.27 2.77 27.46
CA ARG A 277 17.01 1.33 27.39
C ARG A 277 17.81 0.55 28.43
N THR A 278 19.10 0.88 28.58
CA THR A 278 19.98 0.28 29.59
C THR A 278 19.49 0.56 31.00
N ALA A 279 19.17 1.82 31.31
CA ALA A 279 18.69 2.20 32.64
C ALA A 279 17.34 1.54 32.99
N ALA A 280 16.39 1.49 32.06
CA ALA A 280 15.11 0.79 32.26
C ALA A 280 15.32 -0.71 32.55
N ARG A 281 16.24 -1.36 31.84
CA ARG A 281 16.56 -2.77 32.09
C ARG A 281 17.21 -2.97 33.46
N GLU A 282 18.22 -2.17 33.80
CA GLU A 282 19.08 -2.41 34.96
C GLU A 282 18.48 -1.94 36.29
N GLN A 283 17.74 -0.85 36.26
CA GLN A 283 17.22 -0.23 37.48
C GLN A 283 15.75 -0.56 37.74
N GLU A 284 15.00 -0.94 36.69
CA GLU A 284 13.55 -1.16 36.75
C GLU A 284 13.13 -2.55 36.25
N SER A 285 14.09 -3.40 35.87
CA SER A 285 13.85 -4.71 35.26
C SER A 285 12.90 -4.66 34.05
N ALA A 286 12.80 -3.50 33.38
CA ALA A 286 11.88 -3.26 32.30
C ALA A 286 12.59 -3.42 30.95
N VAL A 287 12.27 -4.50 30.22
CA VAL A 287 12.76 -4.70 28.85
C VAL A 287 11.85 -3.94 27.91
N LEU A 288 12.35 -2.81 27.40
CA LEU A 288 11.62 -1.93 26.49
C LEU A 288 12.15 -2.05 25.06
N GLU A 289 11.23 -2.11 24.10
CA GLU A 289 11.52 -2.09 22.67
C GLU A 289 11.42 -0.67 22.12
N LEU A 290 12.35 -0.30 21.23
CA LEU A 290 12.23 0.93 20.45
C LEU A 290 10.99 0.85 19.55
N GLU A 291 10.31 1.99 19.44
CA GLU A 291 9.20 2.18 18.51
C GLU A 291 9.65 2.91 17.23
N LEU A 292 10.57 3.87 17.38
CA LEU A 292 11.18 4.59 16.27
C LEU A 292 11.89 3.64 15.31
N GLN A 293 11.81 3.92 14.02
CA GLN A 293 12.45 3.12 12.97
C GLN A 293 13.67 3.86 12.44
N CYS A 294 14.85 3.23 12.48
CA CYS A 294 16.05 3.79 11.87
C CYS A 294 16.10 3.48 10.38
N ALA A 295 16.57 4.44 9.58
CA ALA A 295 16.71 4.30 8.13
C ALA A 295 18.06 4.87 7.66
N GLY A 296 18.93 4.01 7.12
CA GLY A 296 20.26 4.38 6.63
C GLY A 296 21.40 3.60 7.30
N LEU A 297 22.63 4.13 7.18
CA LEU A 297 23.86 3.49 7.68
C LEU A 297 24.24 4.04 9.06
N PHE A 298 24.43 3.20 10.06
CA PHE A 298 24.79 3.62 11.43
C PHE A 298 25.95 2.80 11.97
N GLU A 299 26.53 3.23 13.09
CA GLU A 299 27.43 2.39 13.88
C GLU A 299 26.69 1.14 14.38
N ALA A 300 27.23 -0.04 14.08
CA ALA A 300 26.58 -1.32 14.36
C ALA A 300 26.39 -1.56 15.86
N SER A 301 27.38 -1.18 16.69
CA SER A 301 27.29 -1.29 18.15
C SER A 301 26.14 -0.47 18.72
N LEU A 302 25.90 0.73 18.19
CA LEU A 302 24.83 1.59 18.68
C LEU A 302 23.44 1.06 18.30
N LEU A 303 23.30 0.47 17.11
CA LEU A 303 22.08 -0.24 16.71
C LEU A 303 21.82 -1.44 17.63
N GLU A 304 22.84 -2.21 17.97
CA GLU A 304 22.75 -3.36 18.88
C GLU A 304 22.34 -2.93 20.31
N GLU A 305 22.96 -1.88 20.85
CA GLU A 305 22.59 -1.27 22.13
C GLU A 305 21.14 -0.78 22.16
N CYS A 306 20.59 -0.37 21.02
CA CYS A 306 19.18 -0.01 20.85
C CYS A 306 18.28 -1.22 20.50
N GLY A 307 18.83 -2.39 20.17
CA GLY A 307 18.06 -3.58 19.80
C GLY A 307 17.43 -3.47 18.42
N ILE A 308 18.05 -2.71 17.52
CA ILE A 308 17.60 -2.49 16.15
C ILE A 308 18.21 -3.56 15.25
N THR A 309 17.36 -4.27 14.51
CA THR A 309 17.81 -5.21 13.48
C THR A 309 18.52 -4.47 12.36
N SER A 310 19.67 -4.98 11.94
CA SER A 310 20.50 -4.36 10.91
C SER A 310 21.27 -5.39 10.08
N VAL A 311 21.79 -4.94 8.94
CA VAL A 311 22.62 -5.73 8.03
C VAL A 311 24.00 -5.08 7.96
N PRO A 312 25.10 -5.79 8.31
CA PRO A 312 26.45 -5.21 8.25
C PRO A 312 26.80 -4.65 6.87
N GLU A 313 27.50 -3.51 6.82
CA GLU A 313 28.03 -2.93 5.58
C GLU A 313 29.41 -3.57 5.29
N PRO A 314 29.53 -4.44 4.27
CA PRO A 314 30.76 -5.20 4.03
C PRO A 314 31.98 -4.31 3.74
N SER A 315 31.78 -3.12 3.16
CA SER A 315 32.85 -2.19 2.81
C SER A 315 33.31 -1.29 3.97
N ARG A 316 32.56 -1.21 5.07
CA ARG A 316 32.86 -0.35 6.23
C ARG A 316 32.67 -1.12 7.55
N PRO A 317 33.71 -1.83 8.02
CA PRO A 317 33.65 -2.54 9.31
C PRO A 317 33.19 -1.64 10.45
N GLY A 318 32.29 -2.16 11.28
CA GLY A 318 31.69 -1.41 12.40
C GLY A 318 30.42 -0.63 12.04
N PHE A 319 30.00 -0.61 10.78
CA PHE A 319 28.74 0.01 10.35
C PHE A 319 27.72 -1.03 9.84
N ALA A 320 26.44 -0.70 9.96
CA ALA A 320 25.34 -1.55 9.50
C ALA A 320 24.14 -0.71 9.01
N TRP A 321 23.43 -1.27 8.03
CA TRP A 321 22.20 -0.71 7.45
C TRP A 321 20.99 -1.09 8.29
N ALA A 322 20.14 -0.10 8.61
CA ALA A 322 18.83 -0.29 9.22
C ALA A 322 17.75 0.29 8.32
N GLY A 323 16.58 -0.35 8.26
CA GLY A 323 15.41 0.16 7.53
C GLY A 323 15.59 0.32 6.01
N VAL A 324 16.57 -0.38 5.42
CA VAL A 324 16.86 -0.37 3.99
C VAL A 324 16.35 -1.65 3.34
N ILE A 325 15.67 -1.48 2.20
CA ILE A 325 15.19 -2.56 1.35
C ILE A 325 16.17 -2.73 0.20
N HIS A 326 16.62 -3.96 -0.03
CA HIS A 326 17.36 -4.33 -1.23
C HIS A 326 16.41 -5.12 -2.14
N PRO A 327 15.95 -4.53 -3.26
CA PRO A 327 15.08 -5.26 -4.18
C PRO A 327 15.76 -6.56 -4.67
N PRO A 328 15.03 -7.68 -4.74
CA PRO A 328 15.59 -8.96 -5.14
C PRO A 328 15.97 -8.97 -6.63
N ASP A 329 16.92 -9.81 -7.00
CA ASP A 329 17.19 -10.11 -8.40
C ASP A 329 16.18 -11.11 -8.99
N ASP A 330 16.22 -11.29 -10.31
CA ASP A 330 15.26 -12.16 -11.01
C ASP A 330 15.69 -13.64 -11.03
N SER A 331 16.80 -13.97 -10.37
CA SER A 331 17.38 -15.32 -10.37
C SER A 331 16.54 -16.37 -9.64
N SER A 332 15.55 -15.93 -8.84
CA SER A 332 14.74 -16.79 -7.96
C SER A 332 13.24 -16.79 -8.27
N VAL A 333 12.82 -16.22 -9.41
CA VAL A 333 11.40 -16.19 -9.79
C VAL A 333 10.92 -17.59 -10.18
N SER A 334 9.88 -18.08 -9.51
CA SER A 334 9.16 -19.32 -9.87
C SER A 334 7.83 -19.01 -10.56
N PHE A 335 7.35 -19.97 -11.35
CA PHE A 335 6.06 -19.90 -12.03
C PHE A 335 5.18 -21.13 -11.70
N PRO A 336 3.84 -21.01 -11.70
CA PRO A 336 3.07 -19.77 -11.90
C PRO A 336 3.29 -18.77 -10.75
N ARG A 337 3.26 -17.48 -11.06
CA ARG A 337 3.34 -16.40 -10.07
C ARG A 337 2.11 -15.53 -10.09
N MET A 338 1.66 -15.15 -8.90
CA MET A 338 0.61 -14.15 -8.76
C MET A 338 1.15 -12.79 -9.20
N VAL A 339 0.34 -12.05 -9.96
CA VAL A 339 0.64 -10.70 -10.44
C VAL A 339 -0.31 -9.69 -9.78
N MET A 340 -1.57 -10.08 -9.62
CA MET A 340 -2.63 -9.26 -9.01
C MET A 340 -3.64 -10.18 -8.32
N GLN A 341 -4.01 -9.89 -7.07
CA GLN A 341 -5.00 -10.68 -6.32
C GLN A 341 -5.77 -9.82 -5.32
N GLY A 342 -7.10 -9.99 -5.27
CA GLY A 342 -7.94 -9.24 -4.33
C GLY A 342 -9.43 -9.29 -4.62
N PRO A 343 -10.25 -8.76 -3.70
CA PRO A 343 -11.68 -8.66 -3.88
C PRO A 343 -12.05 -7.60 -4.92
N LEU A 344 -13.20 -7.77 -5.54
CA LEU A 344 -13.89 -6.72 -6.26
C LEU A 344 -14.76 -5.95 -5.26
N LEU A 345 -14.43 -4.69 -5.05
CA LEU A 345 -15.13 -3.82 -4.10
C LEU A 345 -16.23 -3.03 -4.80
N ASP A 346 -17.23 -2.64 -4.02
CA ASP A 346 -18.33 -1.81 -4.49
C ASP A 346 -17.85 -0.51 -5.15
N TYR A 347 -18.64 0.01 -6.07
CA TYR A 347 -18.41 1.31 -6.69
C TYR A 347 -19.48 2.27 -6.17
N ALA A 348 -19.13 3.08 -5.16
CA ALA A 348 -20.01 4.14 -4.65
C ALA A 348 -20.57 5.02 -5.77
N TRP A 349 -21.65 5.76 -5.48
CA TRP A 349 -22.38 6.73 -6.33
C TRP A 349 -23.68 6.24 -6.96
N ILE A 350 -24.03 4.96 -6.79
CA ILE A 350 -25.35 4.42 -7.13
C ILE A 350 -25.90 3.76 -5.86
N ASP A 351 -27.20 3.93 -5.57
CA ASP A 351 -27.89 3.27 -4.44
C ASP A 351 -28.07 1.78 -4.74
N CYS A 352 -26.95 1.07 -4.83
CA CYS A 352 -26.87 -0.36 -5.10
C CYS A 352 -25.64 -0.94 -4.40
N HIS A 353 -25.80 -2.13 -3.81
CA HIS A 353 -24.71 -2.81 -3.13
C HIS A 353 -24.12 -3.92 -4.00
N PHE A 354 -22.81 -3.90 -4.21
CA PHE A 354 -22.09 -5.00 -4.85
C PHE A 354 -21.78 -6.13 -3.84
N PRO A 355 -22.03 -7.42 -4.18
CA PRO A 355 -21.84 -8.51 -3.21
C PRO A 355 -20.39 -8.71 -2.78
N ASP A 356 -20.24 -8.97 -1.49
CA ASP A 356 -18.97 -9.39 -0.91
C ASP A 356 -18.53 -10.78 -1.38
N GLY A 357 -17.22 -11.03 -1.32
CA GLY A 357 -16.67 -12.37 -1.53
C GLY A 357 -16.36 -12.73 -2.98
N ILE A 358 -16.57 -11.80 -3.92
CA ILE A 358 -16.10 -11.93 -5.30
C ILE A 358 -14.64 -11.47 -5.37
N TRP A 359 -13.76 -12.35 -5.85
CA TRP A 359 -12.32 -12.11 -5.93
C TRP A 359 -11.82 -12.31 -7.34
N ALA A 360 -10.81 -11.54 -7.72
CA ALA A 360 -10.09 -11.70 -8.97
C ALA A 360 -8.60 -11.98 -8.69
N GLU A 361 -8.04 -12.87 -9.50
CA GLU A 361 -6.63 -13.25 -9.50
C GLU A 361 -6.11 -13.21 -10.93
N VAL A 362 -4.90 -12.69 -11.11
CA VAL A 362 -4.17 -12.75 -12.37
C VAL A 362 -2.78 -13.31 -12.10
N GLU A 363 -2.44 -14.39 -12.79
CA GLU A 363 -1.18 -15.09 -12.68
C GLU A 363 -0.40 -15.04 -13.99
N GLN A 364 0.92 -14.97 -13.90
CA GLN A 364 1.83 -15.28 -15.01
C GLN A 364 2.27 -16.74 -14.88
N LEU A 365 2.03 -17.55 -15.92
CA LEU A 365 2.17 -19.00 -15.88
C LEU A 365 3.58 -19.51 -16.22
N VAL A 366 4.32 -18.76 -17.01
CA VAL A 366 5.70 -19.05 -17.45
C VAL A 366 6.46 -17.75 -17.66
N SER A 367 7.79 -17.82 -17.71
CA SER A 367 8.62 -16.62 -17.99
C SER A 367 8.40 -16.10 -19.41
N ILE A 368 8.66 -14.80 -19.65
CA ILE A 368 8.68 -14.23 -21.02
C ILE A 368 9.65 -15.01 -21.92
N THR A 369 10.79 -15.44 -21.38
CA THR A 369 11.81 -16.16 -22.15
C THR A 369 11.28 -17.51 -22.65
N GLU A 370 10.62 -18.28 -21.78
CA GLU A 370 9.98 -19.54 -22.15
C GLU A 370 8.79 -19.33 -23.08
N ALA A 371 7.98 -18.29 -22.80
CA ALA A 371 6.80 -17.95 -23.58
C ALA A 371 7.14 -17.63 -25.05
N ARG A 372 8.25 -16.92 -25.30
CA ARG A 372 8.74 -16.63 -26.66
C ARG A 372 9.11 -17.88 -27.46
N LEU A 373 9.53 -18.95 -26.79
CA LEU A 373 9.87 -20.23 -27.45
C LEU A 373 8.62 -21.05 -27.80
N ALA A 374 7.51 -20.79 -27.14
CA ALA A 374 6.24 -21.50 -27.35
C ALA A 374 5.06 -20.52 -27.21
N PRO A 375 4.89 -19.57 -28.16
CA PRO A 375 3.98 -18.43 -28.01
C PRO A 375 2.50 -18.83 -27.92
N GLU A 376 2.15 -20.02 -28.43
CA GLU A 376 0.81 -20.60 -28.39
C GLU A 376 0.45 -21.25 -27.04
N ARG A 377 1.37 -21.31 -26.07
CA ARG A 377 1.08 -21.87 -24.74
C ARG A 377 0.44 -20.82 -23.82
N PRO A 378 -0.39 -21.24 -22.86
CA PRO A 378 -0.89 -20.37 -21.79
C PRO A 378 0.22 -19.58 -21.11
N PHE A 379 0.02 -18.27 -20.99
CA PHE A 379 0.98 -17.31 -20.47
C PHE A 379 0.42 -16.48 -19.31
N ILE A 380 -0.80 -15.97 -19.44
CA ILE A 380 -1.53 -15.29 -18.36
C ILE A 380 -2.77 -16.10 -18.02
N ARG A 381 -3.05 -16.28 -16.73
CA ARG A 381 -4.34 -16.80 -16.26
C ARG A 381 -5.07 -15.72 -15.48
N TRP A 382 -6.33 -15.51 -15.80
CA TRP A 382 -7.25 -14.75 -14.97
C TRP A 382 -8.31 -15.68 -14.38
N THR A 383 -8.52 -15.58 -13.08
CA THR A 383 -9.50 -16.36 -12.34
C THR A 383 -10.40 -15.44 -11.52
N THR A 384 -11.70 -15.65 -11.61
CA THR A 384 -12.70 -15.07 -10.71
C THR A 384 -13.25 -16.13 -9.77
N HIS A 385 -13.30 -15.80 -8.49
CA HIS A 385 -13.83 -16.64 -7.43
C HIS A 385 -15.07 -15.99 -6.84
N ASP A 386 -16.18 -16.73 -6.80
CA ASP A 386 -17.34 -16.37 -5.99
C ASP A 386 -17.30 -17.19 -4.70
N ARG A 387 -16.74 -16.62 -3.62
CA ARG A 387 -16.60 -17.33 -2.35
C ARG A 387 -17.94 -17.55 -1.64
N ALA A 388 -18.99 -16.81 -2.02
CA ALA A 388 -20.36 -17.04 -1.55
C ALA A 388 -21.08 -18.11 -2.38
N GLY A 389 -20.64 -18.33 -3.63
CA GLY A 389 -21.11 -19.39 -4.53
C GLY A 389 -22.47 -19.15 -5.17
N ASN A 390 -23.11 -18.00 -4.93
CA ASN A 390 -24.44 -17.68 -5.44
C ASN A 390 -24.58 -16.24 -5.97
N SER A 391 -23.51 -15.47 -5.97
CA SER A 391 -23.54 -14.04 -6.30
C SER A 391 -23.96 -13.81 -7.75
N PHE A 392 -23.49 -14.65 -8.67
CA PHE A 392 -23.76 -14.55 -10.10
C PHE A 392 -25.08 -15.20 -10.58
N LEU A 393 -25.81 -15.92 -9.71
CA LEU A 393 -26.97 -16.77 -10.07
C LEU A 393 -28.29 -16.00 -10.40
N GLN A 394 -28.24 -14.69 -10.61
CA GLN A 394 -29.43 -13.83 -10.55
C GLN A 394 -30.22 -13.66 -11.87
N ARG A 395 -29.87 -14.37 -12.96
CA ARG A 395 -30.58 -14.30 -14.26
C ARG A 395 -30.71 -15.68 -14.93
N PRO A 396 -31.75 -15.91 -15.77
CA PRO A 396 -32.00 -17.23 -16.35
C PRO A 396 -30.81 -17.68 -17.20
N GLY A 397 -30.32 -18.89 -16.92
CA GLY A 397 -29.15 -19.48 -17.57
C GLY A 397 -29.33 -19.60 -19.07
N ALA A 398 -28.40 -19.04 -19.82
CA ALA A 398 -28.25 -19.32 -21.25
C ALA A 398 -27.64 -20.74 -21.43
N PRO A 399 -27.95 -21.47 -22.52
CA PRO A 399 -27.39 -22.81 -22.78
C PRO A 399 -25.85 -22.74 -22.86
N GLY A 400 -25.15 -23.56 -22.07
CA GLY A 400 -23.75 -23.31 -21.70
C GLY A 400 -22.73 -23.09 -22.83
N GLY A 401 -21.71 -22.28 -22.52
CA GLY A 401 -20.43 -22.26 -23.24
C GLY A 401 -20.37 -21.49 -24.56
N THR A 402 -21.40 -20.71 -24.92
CA THR A 402 -21.45 -19.98 -26.20
C THR A 402 -20.82 -18.58 -26.14
N PHE A 403 -20.39 -18.07 -27.30
CA PHE A 403 -19.98 -16.68 -27.48
C PHE A 403 -21.21 -15.76 -27.58
N VAL A 404 -21.31 -14.70 -26.77
CA VAL A 404 -22.55 -13.88 -26.64
C VAL A 404 -22.24 -12.38 -26.68
N GLU A 405 -22.79 -11.66 -27.66
CA GLU A 405 -22.53 -10.22 -27.91
C GLU A 405 -23.11 -9.27 -26.84
N GLU A 406 -24.10 -9.71 -26.07
CA GLU A 406 -24.75 -8.89 -25.02
C GLU A 406 -24.55 -9.47 -23.62
N LEU A 407 -23.35 -9.98 -23.34
CA LEU A 407 -23.05 -10.67 -22.08
C LEU A 407 -23.18 -9.78 -20.84
N TRP A 408 -22.99 -8.46 -21.00
CA TRP A 408 -23.28 -7.43 -19.99
C TRP A 408 -24.71 -7.45 -19.43
N LYS A 409 -25.67 -8.13 -20.11
CA LYS A 409 -27.01 -8.39 -19.59
C LYS A 409 -27.05 -9.49 -18.52
N TYR A 410 -25.92 -10.09 -18.15
CA TYR A 410 -25.81 -11.15 -17.15
C TYR A 410 -24.83 -10.75 -16.03
N GLY A 411 -24.77 -11.57 -14.99
CA GLY A 411 -23.67 -11.52 -14.03
C GLY A 411 -22.38 -11.97 -14.71
N VAL A 412 -21.44 -11.03 -14.88
CA VAL A 412 -20.22 -11.26 -15.65
C VAL A 412 -19.03 -10.73 -14.88
N ALA A 413 -17.92 -11.45 -14.96
CA ALA A 413 -16.61 -10.95 -14.55
C ALA A 413 -15.90 -10.44 -15.80
N GLU A 414 -15.06 -9.43 -15.65
CA GLU A 414 -14.36 -8.79 -16.76
C GLU A 414 -12.87 -8.62 -16.43
N LEU A 415 -12.03 -8.86 -17.44
CA LEU A 415 -10.61 -8.54 -17.44
C LEU A 415 -10.31 -7.56 -18.56
N PHE A 416 -9.67 -6.46 -18.20
CA PHE A 416 -9.12 -5.51 -19.16
C PHE A 416 -7.60 -5.62 -19.21
N VAL A 417 -7.07 -5.66 -20.43
CA VAL A 417 -5.64 -5.76 -20.71
C VAL A 417 -5.24 -4.61 -21.63
N ALA A 418 -4.50 -3.63 -21.10
CA ALA A 418 -4.00 -2.51 -21.89
C ALA A 418 -2.48 -2.54 -22.02
N GLU A 419 -1.99 -1.76 -22.99
CA GLU A 419 -0.55 -1.60 -23.21
C GLU A 419 0.15 -1.03 -21.96
N GLY A 420 1.33 -1.57 -21.64
CA GLY A 420 2.19 -1.06 -20.56
C GLY A 420 2.59 0.42 -20.69
N GLY A 421 2.65 0.95 -21.92
CA GLY A 421 3.06 2.31 -22.26
C GLY A 421 1.97 3.39 -22.15
N SER A 422 2.03 4.43 -22.97
CA SER A 422 1.01 5.50 -23.03
C SER A 422 -0.14 5.21 -24.00
N GLY A 423 -0.19 3.99 -24.54
CA GLY A 423 -1.22 3.56 -25.49
C GLY A 423 -2.62 3.58 -24.90
N ALA A 424 -3.60 3.72 -25.78
CA ALA A 424 -5.02 3.74 -25.43
C ALA A 424 -5.79 2.53 -25.96
N SER A 425 -5.10 1.60 -26.62
CA SER A 425 -5.67 0.32 -27.03
C SER A 425 -5.68 -0.68 -25.88
N TYR A 426 -6.73 -1.49 -25.82
CA TYR A 426 -6.89 -2.52 -24.80
C TYR A 426 -7.79 -3.64 -25.31
N LEU A 427 -7.69 -4.79 -24.65
CA LEU A 427 -8.58 -5.92 -24.77
C LEU A 427 -9.54 -5.92 -23.57
N GLU A 428 -10.78 -6.34 -23.82
CA GLU A 428 -11.79 -6.59 -22.80
C GLU A 428 -12.27 -8.03 -22.98
N PHE A 429 -12.22 -8.79 -21.90
CA PHE A 429 -12.70 -10.17 -21.84
C PHE A 429 -13.78 -10.25 -20.79
N GLU A 430 -14.93 -10.76 -21.16
CA GLU A 430 -16.08 -10.94 -20.28
C GLU A 430 -16.39 -12.44 -20.17
N MET A 431 -16.71 -12.91 -18.95
CA MET A 431 -17.07 -14.31 -18.73
C MET A 431 -18.08 -14.48 -17.59
N THR A 432 -19.05 -15.38 -17.78
CA THR A 432 -19.96 -15.81 -16.71
C THR A 432 -19.48 -17.12 -16.07
N PRO A 433 -19.95 -17.46 -14.85
CA PRO A 433 -19.63 -18.75 -14.24
C PRO A 433 -20.07 -19.95 -15.08
N GLU A 434 -21.12 -19.84 -15.89
CA GLU A 434 -21.60 -20.91 -16.77
C GLU A 434 -20.77 -21.05 -18.07
N GLY A 435 -19.72 -20.24 -18.23
CA GLY A 435 -18.77 -20.31 -19.33
C GLY A 435 -19.17 -19.54 -20.59
N HIS A 436 -20.24 -18.75 -20.54
CA HIS A 436 -20.53 -17.77 -21.58
C HIS A 436 -19.46 -16.68 -21.58
N TRP A 437 -19.10 -16.20 -22.76
CA TRP A 437 -18.00 -15.26 -22.88
C TRP A 437 -18.10 -14.37 -24.10
N VAL A 438 -17.39 -13.26 -24.06
CA VAL A 438 -17.11 -12.41 -25.22
C VAL A 438 -15.73 -11.78 -25.05
N ALA A 439 -15.10 -11.46 -26.18
CA ALA A 439 -13.84 -10.75 -26.21
C ALA A 439 -13.91 -9.62 -27.22
N LEU A 440 -13.43 -8.46 -26.81
CA LEU A 440 -13.51 -7.20 -27.53
C LEU A 440 -12.12 -6.58 -27.63
N ARG A 441 -11.84 -5.97 -28.78
CA ARG A 441 -10.62 -5.18 -29.00
C ARG A 441 -10.99 -3.72 -29.22
N PHE A 442 -10.31 -2.85 -28.50
CA PHE A 442 -10.45 -1.41 -28.63
C PHE A 442 -9.13 -0.82 -29.10
N ASN A 443 -9.19 -0.02 -30.16
CA ASN A 443 -8.02 0.69 -30.69
C ASN A 443 -7.87 2.12 -30.11
N ALA A 444 -8.84 2.55 -29.30
CA ALA A 444 -8.88 3.83 -28.59
C ALA A 444 -9.81 3.68 -27.36
N PRO A 445 -9.84 4.65 -26.42
CA PRO A 445 -10.78 4.62 -25.29
C PRO A 445 -12.22 4.57 -25.81
N ARG A 446 -13.07 3.77 -25.16
CA ARG A 446 -14.45 3.54 -25.62
C ARG A 446 -15.23 4.84 -25.70
N GLN A 447 -15.79 5.13 -26.87
CA GLN A 447 -16.82 6.15 -27.04
C GLN A 447 -18.15 5.43 -27.32
N ARG A 448 -19.18 5.64 -26.48
CA ARG A 448 -20.48 4.94 -26.60
C ARG A 448 -21.14 5.08 -27.99
N SER A 449 -20.78 6.11 -28.76
CA SER A 449 -21.29 6.41 -30.09
C SER A 449 -20.33 6.10 -31.26
N ALA A 450 -19.10 5.61 -31.02
CA ALA A 450 -18.11 5.37 -32.07
C ALA A 450 -17.33 4.05 -31.89
N GLY A 451 -17.48 3.16 -32.88
CA GLY A 451 -16.50 2.15 -33.31
C GLY A 451 -15.80 1.31 -32.23
N HIS A 452 -16.48 0.28 -31.73
CA HIS A 452 -15.80 -0.93 -31.26
C HIS A 452 -15.82 -1.97 -32.40
N GLU A 453 -14.85 -2.88 -32.42
CA GLU A 453 -14.95 -4.02 -33.35
C GLU A 453 -16.15 -4.87 -32.96
N VAL A 454 -16.94 -5.29 -33.95
CA VAL A 454 -18.02 -6.26 -33.72
C VAL A 454 -17.38 -7.56 -33.24
N PRO A 455 -17.75 -8.08 -32.06
CA PRO A 455 -17.12 -9.26 -31.50
C PRO A 455 -17.40 -10.48 -32.39
N THR A 456 -16.33 -11.18 -32.81
CA THR A 456 -16.43 -12.44 -33.57
C THR A 456 -15.56 -13.51 -32.95
N GLU A 457 -16.15 -14.66 -32.60
CA GLU A 457 -15.45 -15.78 -31.94
C GLU A 457 -14.21 -16.23 -32.70
N CYS A 458 -14.30 -16.34 -34.03
CA CYS A 458 -13.22 -16.87 -34.88
C CYS A 458 -11.87 -16.15 -34.76
N ARG A 459 -11.84 -14.89 -34.31
CA ARG A 459 -10.60 -14.13 -34.09
C ARG A 459 -9.82 -14.57 -32.85
N TRP A 460 -10.50 -15.19 -31.89
CA TRP A 460 -9.98 -15.50 -30.57
C TRP A 460 -9.67 -16.99 -30.38
N ILE A 461 -10.17 -17.85 -31.28
CA ILE A 461 -9.91 -19.29 -31.27
C ILE A 461 -8.40 -19.55 -31.37
N GLY A 462 -7.90 -20.43 -30.50
CA GLY A 462 -6.48 -20.81 -30.42
C GLY A 462 -5.61 -19.85 -29.60
N ASN A 463 -6.11 -18.65 -29.29
CA ASN A 463 -5.37 -17.63 -28.53
C ASN A 463 -5.73 -17.59 -27.04
N LEU A 464 -6.83 -18.23 -26.65
CA LEU A 464 -7.27 -18.35 -25.27
C LEU A 464 -8.04 -19.65 -25.03
N ASP A 465 -7.99 -20.13 -23.80
CA ASP A 465 -8.78 -21.23 -23.27
C ASP A 465 -9.64 -20.75 -22.10
N ARG A 466 -10.82 -21.36 -21.92
CA ARG A 466 -11.77 -21.02 -20.86
C ARG A 466 -11.87 -22.17 -19.86
N PHE A 467 -12.06 -21.85 -18.59
CA PHE A 467 -12.35 -22.83 -17.57
C PHE A 467 -13.44 -22.34 -16.62
N SER A 468 -14.24 -23.28 -16.11
CA SER A 468 -15.20 -23.02 -15.05
C SER A 468 -15.35 -24.27 -14.19
N GLY A 469 -15.37 -24.09 -12.87
CA GLY A 469 -15.55 -25.15 -11.91
C GLY A 469 -15.72 -24.65 -10.48
N SER A 470 -15.64 -25.57 -9.52
CA SER A 470 -15.82 -25.27 -8.10
C SER A 470 -14.74 -24.36 -7.51
N SER A 471 -13.58 -24.27 -8.16
CA SER A 471 -12.44 -23.41 -7.77
C SER A 471 -12.45 -22.04 -8.45
N GLY A 472 -13.56 -21.65 -9.09
CA GLY A 472 -13.67 -20.41 -9.85
C GLY A 472 -13.78 -20.63 -11.36
N PHE A 473 -13.86 -19.53 -12.09
CA PHE A 473 -13.99 -19.50 -13.55
C PHE A 473 -13.12 -18.39 -14.14
N GLY A 474 -12.73 -18.53 -15.40
CA GLY A 474 -11.88 -17.55 -16.06
C GLY A 474 -11.24 -18.06 -17.35
N MET A 475 -10.14 -17.40 -17.71
CA MET A 475 -9.47 -17.62 -19.00
C MET A 475 -7.95 -17.75 -18.84
N GLU A 476 -7.37 -18.57 -19.68
CA GLU A 476 -5.93 -18.62 -19.94
C GLU A 476 -5.65 -18.01 -21.31
N PHE A 477 -4.68 -17.10 -21.38
CA PHE A 477 -4.32 -16.37 -22.58
C PHE A 477 -2.94 -16.78 -23.05
N THR A 478 -2.79 -17.01 -24.35
CA THR A 478 -1.49 -17.31 -24.95
C THR A 478 -0.55 -16.11 -24.93
N TYR A 479 0.75 -16.36 -25.03
CA TYR A 479 1.73 -15.27 -25.16
C TYR A 479 1.53 -14.50 -26.47
N ALA A 480 1.23 -15.19 -27.58
CA ALA A 480 0.98 -14.57 -28.89
C ALA A 480 -0.12 -13.48 -28.81
N LEU A 481 -1.17 -13.72 -28.02
CA LEU A 481 -2.24 -12.75 -27.79
C LEU A 481 -1.80 -11.54 -26.96
N ILE A 482 -1.03 -11.78 -25.90
CA ILE A 482 -0.68 -10.76 -24.90
C ILE A 482 0.56 -9.95 -25.28
N GLU A 483 1.50 -10.53 -26.03
CA GLU A 483 2.78 -9.93 -26.42
C GLU A 483 2.65 -8.48 -26.94
N PRO A 484 1.71 -8.13 -27.83
CA PRO A 484 1.58 -6.76 -28.34
C PRO A 484 1.26 -5.70 -27.28
N PHE A 485 0.77 -6.12 -26.10
CA PHE A 485 0.42 -5.23 -25.00
C PHE A 485 1.53 -5.14 -23.93
N ILE A 486 2.56 -5.97 -24.02
CA ILE A 486 3.70 -5.95 -23.11
C ILE A 486 4.69 -4.87 -23.56
N HIS A 487 4.89 -3.86 -22.73
CA HIS A 487 5.87 -2.79 -22.97
C HIS A 487 6.84 -2.71 -21.78
N ASP A 488 8.14 -2.82 -22.04
CA ASP A 488 9.19 -2.83 -21.00
C ASP A 488 8.94 -3.81 -19.85
N GLY A 489 8.46 -5.02 -20.18
CA GLY A 489 8.12 -6.04 -19.18
C GLY A 489 6.94 -5.67 -18.29
N LYS A 490 6.04 -4.81 -18.78
CA LYS A 490 4.83 -4.39 -18.06
C LYS A 490 3.59 -4.60 -18.88
N LEU A 491 2.50 -4.91 -18.18
CA LEU A 491 1.15 -5.01 -18.69
C LEU A 491 0.25 -4.15 -17.81
N LYS A 492 -0.80 -3.53 -18.34
CA LYS A 492 -1.77 -2.83 -17.48
C LYS A 492 -3.06 -3.62 -17.37
N LEU A 493 -3.52 -3.83 -16.14
CA LEU A 493 -4.67 -4.68 -15.84
C LEU A 493 -5.74 -3.97 -15.02
N GLN A 494 -7.00 -4.36 -15.27
CA GLN A 494 -8.13 -4.10 -14.40
C GLN A 494 -9.02 -5.34 -14.39
N CYS A 495 -9.48 -5.73 -13.20
CA CYS A 495 -10.53 -6.73 -13.04
C CYS A 495 -11.79 -6.05 -12.53
N CYS A 496 -12.95 -6.38 -13.07
CA CYS A 496 -14.23 -5.95 -12.54
C CYS A 496 -15.29 -7.07 -12.65
N ALA A 497 -16.48 -6.79 -12.14
CA ALA A 497 -17.64 -7.60 -12.36
C ALA A 497 -18.88 -6.72 -12.43
N SER A 498 -19.84 -7.10 -13.26
CA SER A 498 -21.07 -6.38 -13.53
C SER A 498 -22.25 -7.34 -13.47
N PHE A 499 -23.32 -6.98 -12.76
CA PHE A 499 -24.52 -7.83 -12.64
C PHE A 499 -25.67 -7.41 -13.57
N GLY A 500 -25.38 -6.51 -14.52
CA GLY A 500 -26.33 -6.05 -15.53
C GLY A 500 -27.51 -5.24 -14.96
N ASP A 501 -27.45 -4.85 -13.69
CA ASP A 501 -28.44 -4.03 -12.98
C ASP A 501 -27.78 -2.89 -12.18
N GLN A 502 -26.72 -2.31 -12.75
CA GLN A 502 -25.94 -1.20 -12.19
C GLN A 502 -25.07 -1.55 -10.97
N ARG A 503 -25.10 -2.79 -10.48
CA ARG A 503 -24.12 -3.26 -9.51
C ARG A 503 -22.80 -3.58 -10.19
N TYR A 504 -21.75 -2.91 -9.75
CA TYR A 504 -20.40 -3.09 -10.26
C TYR A 504 -19.40 -3.29 -9.13
N GLY A 505 -18.52 -4.26 -9.32
CA GLY A 505 -17.41 -4.54 -8.41
C GLY A 505 -16.10 -4.26 -9.12
N LEU A 506 -15.20 -3.53 -8.48
CA LEU A 506 -13.93 -3.10 -9.06
C LEU A 506 -12.78 -3.47 -8.14
N PHE A 507 -11.66 -3.89 -8.73
CA PHE A 507 -10.42 -3.96 -7.97
C PHE A 507 -9.97 -2.55 -7.54
N PRO A 508 -9.63 -2.32 -6.25
CA PRO A 508 -9.67 -0.99 -5.64
C PRO A 508 -8.48 -0.06 -5.90
N TRP A 509 -7.87 -0.07 -7.09
CA TRP A 509 -6.71 0.79 -7.37
C TRP A 509 -7.09 2.23 -7.79
N TRP A 510 -8.36 2.47 -8.12
CA TRP A 510 -8.92 3.78 -8.41
C TRP A 510 -10.45 3.78 -8.32
N HIS A 511 -11.00 4.98 -8.21
CA HIS A 511 -12.43 5.26 -8.23
C HIS A 511 -12.62 6.74 -8.56
N ASP A 512 -13.63 7.06 -9.36
CA ASP A 512 -14.02 8.43 -9.68
C ASP A 512 -15.47 8.73 -9.24
N PRO A 513 -15.76 9.99 -8.87
CA PRO A 513 -17.12 10.48 -8.72
C PRO A 513 -17.98 10.23 -9.97
N GLY A 514 -19.19 9.69 -9.76
CA GLY A 514 -20.21 9.54 -10.80
C GLY A 514 -20.37 8.11 -11.31
N THR A 515 -20.89 7.96 -12.53
CA THR A 515 -21.11 6.64 -13.14
C THR A 515 -19.77 5.95 -13.41
N PRO A 516 -19.58 4.70 -12.97
CA PRO A 516 -18.36 3.96 -13.27
C PRO A 516 -18.06 3.89 -14.77
N ASP A 517 -16.80 4.13 -15.13
CA ASP A 517 -16.29 4.00 -16.50
C ASP A 517 -15.05 3.13 -16.52
N PHE A 518 -15.22 1.83 -16.74
CA PHE A 518 -14.10 0.88 -16.71
C PHE A 518 -13.21 0.92 -17.95
N HIS A 519 -13.60 1.66 -18.99
CA HIS A 519 -12.90 1.68 -20.28
C HIS A 519 -11.81 2.77 -20.32
N GLN A 520 -11.03 2.85 -19.24
CA GLN A 520 -10.01 3.86 -18.99
C GLN A 520 -8.59 3.24 -18.90
N PRO A 521 -7.98 2.83 -20.03
CA PRO A 521 -6.71 2.11 -20.05
C PRO A 521 -5.53 2.88 -19.43
N GLY A 522 -5.60 4.22 -19.45
CA GLY A 522 -4.60 5.08 -18.80
C GLY A 522 -4.59 4.95 -17.28
N ARG A 523 -5.65 4.38 -16.70
CA ARG A 523 -5.79 4.21 -15.27
C ARG A 523 -5.33 2.82 -14.85
N PHE A 524 -5.55 1.78 -15.68
CA PHE A 524 -5.26 0.38 -15.37
C PHE A 524 -3.93 0.15 -14.64
N CYS A 525 -3.94 -0.73 -13.64
CA CYS A 525 -2.79 -0.93 -12.79
C CYS A 525 -1.64 -1.55 -13.60
N PRO A 526 -0.48 -0.89 -13.72
CA PRO A 526 0.68 -1.51 -14.35
C PRO A 526 1.18 -2.63 -13.43
N VAL A 527 1.35 -3.79 -14.01
CA VAL A 527 1.89 -4.97 -13.36
C VAL A 527 3.13 -5.46 -14.09
N ARG A 528 4.03 -6.07 -13.32
CA ARG A 528 5.32 -6.52 -13.83
C ARG A 528 5.22 -7.94 -14.37
N ILE A 529 5.66 -8.13 -15.61
CA ILE A 529 5.76 -9.39 -16.34
C ILE A 529 7.24 -9.71 -16.57
N VAL A 530 7.66 -10.93 -16.25
CA VAL A 530 9.09 -11.28 -16.12
C VAL A 530 9.53 -12.45 -16.98
#